data_AF-X1QFW8-F1
#
_entry.id   AF-X1QFW8-F1
#
_cell.length_a   1.000
_cell.length_b   1.000
_cell.length_c   1.000
_cell.angle_alpha   90.00
_cell.angle_beta   90.00
_cell.angle_gamma   90.00
#
_symmetry.space_group_name_H-M   'P 1'
#
loop_
_entity.id
_entity.type
_entity.pdbx_description
1 polymer ?
#
loop_
_entity_poly.entity_id
_entity_poly.type
_entity_poly.pdbx_seq_one_letter_code
_entity_poly.pdbx_strand_id
1 'polypeptide(L)'
;FIVSKLSAMLYSRFKKSQEQYSVLSARTQESIAGIKVIKSFTQEENERNIFSKLNLEYINRNLSLARVRSVFWPSMIFVGGIGTLVVLLVGGRLVIAGTLTLGQFVQFSAYIGSITWPLISLGWVINLVQRGSVSMKRINNIFKIKPGITSPKRPTPSKPFKGDISFSGIYFRHGLEKNTKNLIMENFKDFKDTPAAPKDSWILEDINFDIKAGMKVGIVGFTGSGKS
;
A
#
# COMPACT_ATOMS: atom_id res chain seq x y z
N PHE A 1 -8.15 -27.08 15.86
CA PHE A 1 -6.69 -27.24 15.99
C PHE A 1 -5.97 -27.42 14.65
N ILE A 2 -6.32 -28.39 13.80
CA ILE A 2 -5.66 -28.59 12.48
C ILE A 2 -5.88 -27.39 11.55
N VAL A 3 -7.14 -26.93 11.44
CA VAL A 3 -7.54 -25.75 10.67
C VAL A 3 -6.77 -24.48 11.07
N SER A 4 -6.64 -24.23 12.38
CA SER A 4 -5.92 -23.06 12.89
C SER A 4 -4.42 -23.13 12.58
N LYS A 5 -3.81 -24.32 12.67
CA LYS A 5 -2.40 -24.53 12.30
C LYS A 5 -2.17 -24.35 10.80
N LEU A 6 -3.05 -24.88 9.95
CA LEU A 6 -2.99 -24.68 8.49
C LEU A 6 -3.18 -23.21 8.13
N SER A 7 -4.09 -22.50 8.80
CA SER A 7 -4.30 -21.05 8.63
C SER A 7 -3.03 -20.25 8.97
N ALA A 8 -2.39 -20.53 10.10
CA ALA A 8 -1.14 -19.86 10.49
C ALA A 8 0.00 -20.13 9.48
N MET A 9 0.12 -21.36 8.98
CA MET A 9 1.08 -21.70 7.93
C MET A 9 0.76 -20.98 6.61
N LEU A 10 -0.51 -20.92 6.21
CA LEU A 10 -0.94 -20.21 5.01
C LEU A 10 -0.55 -18.73 5.08
N TYR A 11 -0.83 -18.08 6.21
CA TYR A 11 -0.47 -16.68 6.46
C TYR A 11 1.04 -16.46 6.38
N SER A 12 1.83 -17.31 7.05
CA SER A 12 3.30 -17.20 7.02
C SER A 12 3.88 -17.38 5.61
N ARG A 13 3.41 -18.38 4.85
CA ARG A 13 3.87 -18.63 3.47
C ARG A 13 3.44 -17.51 2.52
N PHE A 14 2.23 -16.97 2.71
CA PHE A 14 1.75 -15.82 1.95
C PHE A 14 2.66 -14.60 2.18
N LYS A 15 2.97 -14.29 3.44
CA LYS A 15 3.88 -13.19 3.79
C LYS A 15 5.24 -13.34 3.12
N LYS A 16 5.87 -14.53 3.19
CA LYS A 16 7.16 -14.80 2.54
C LYS A 16 7.11 -14.64 1.02
N SER A 17 6.03 -15.08 0.37
CA SER A 17 5.84 -14.89 -1.07
C SER A 17 5.73 -13.40 -1.42
N GLN A 18 4.96 -12.64 -0.65
CA GLN A 18 4.79 -11.21 -0.84
C GLN A 18 6.11 -10.43 -0.64
N GLU A 19 6.89 -10.77 0.38
CA GLU A 19 8.21 -10.17 0.62
C GLU A 19 9.15 -10.38 -0.58
N GLN A 20 9.18 -11.59 -1.17
CA GLN A 20 10.01 -11.85 -2.34
C GLN A 20 9.50 -11.13 -3.59
N TYR A 21 8.17 -11.02 -3.75
CA TYR A 21 7.59 -10.21 -4.82
C TYR A 21 8.03 -8.74 -4.72
N SER A 22 8.06 -8.18 -3.52
CA SER A 22 8.57 -6.82 -3.29
C SER A 22 10.03 -6.68 -3.69
N VAL A 23 10.90 -7.64 -3.35
CA VAL A 23 12.31 -7.64 -3.76
C VAL A 23 12.44 -7.72 -5.29
N LEU A 24 11.74 -8.65 -5.93
CA LEU A 24 11.76 -8.81 -7.39
C LEU A 24 11.26 -7.55 -8.11
N SER A 25 10.18 -6.94 -7.61
CA SER A 25 9.61 -5.72 -8.17
C SER A 25 10.55 -4.52 -8.01
N ALA A 26 11.16 -4.36 -6.83
CA ALA A 26 12.14 -3.29 -6.58
C ALA A 26 13.35 -3.43 -7.51
N ARG A 27 13.91 -4.65 -7.65
CA ARG A 27 15.00 -4.88 -8.59
C ARG A 27 14.60 -4.56 -10.02
N THR A 28 13.41 -4.98 -10.44
CA THR A 28 12.90 -4.68 -11.79
C THR A 28 12.80 -3.17 -12.04
N GLN A 29 12.32 -2.41 -11.05
CA GLN A 29 12.25 -0.94 -11.14
C GLN A 29 13.65 -0.31 -11.26
N GLU A 30 14.60 -0.76 -10.45
CA GLU A 30 15.99 -0.32 -10.51
C GLU A 30 16.61 -0.56 -11.89
N SER A 31 16.43 -1.76 -12.44
CA SER A 31 17.01 -2.14 -13.74
C SER A 31 16.37 -1.37 -14.90
N ILE A 32 15.07 -1.08 -14.83
CA ILE A 32 14.39 -0.25 -15.83
C ILE A 32 14.87 1.21 -15.73
N ALA A 33 14.94 1.77 -14.52
CA ALA A 33 15.42 3.14 -14.32
C ALA A 33 16.90 3.29 -14.74
N GLY A 34 17.72 2.26 -14.47
CA GLY A 34 19.14 2.19 -14.79
C GLY A 34 19.47 1.57 -16.16
N ILE A 35 18.50 1.38 -17.05
CA ILE A 35 18.70 0.58 -18.28
C ILE A 35 19.84 1.12 -19.17
N LYS A 36 20.04 2.45 -19.20
CA LYS A 36 21.15 3.06 -19.94
C LYS A 36 22.51 2.62 -19.38
N VAL A 37 22.66 2.59 -18.05
CA VAL A 37 23.89 2.15 -17.38
C VAL A 37 24.16 0.68 -17.69
N ILE A 38 23.13 -0.17 -17.56
CA ILE A 38 23.25 -1.61 -17.85
C ILE A 38 23.74 -1.84 -19.28
N LYS A 39 23.14 -1.16 -20.26
CA LYS A 39 23.54 -1.28 -21.68
C LYS A 39 24.93 -0.68 -21.95
N SER A 40 25.25 0.47 -21.37
CA SER A 40 26.56 1.12 -21.54
C SER A 40 27.72 0.28 -21.03
N PHE A 41 27.49 -0.56 -20.01
CA PHE A 41 28.49 -1.50 -19.47
C PHE A 41 28.29 -2.94 -19.97
N THR A 42 27.37 -3.17 -20.92
CA THR A 42 27.06 -4.49 -21.50
C THR A 42 26.78 -5.57 -20.42
N GLN A 43 26.02 -5.19 -19.39
CA GLN A 43 25.69 -6.01 -18.22
C GLN A 43 24.34 -6.74 -18.31
N GLU A 44 23.72 -6.81 -19.49
CA GLU A 44 22.38 -7.37 -19.67
C GLU A 44 22.28 -8.83 -19.22
N GLU A 45 23.31 -9.64 -19.49
CA GLU A 45 23.31 -11.06 -19.11
C GLU A 45 23.48 -11.25 -17.60
N ASN A 46 24.31 -10.42 -16.98
CA ASN A 46 24.45 -10.41 -15.52
C ASN A 46 23.12 -10.01 -14.85
N GLU A 47 22.46 -8.97 -15.37
CA GLU A 47 21.15 -8.56 -14.87
C GLU A 47 20.08 -9.64 -15.06
N ARG A 48 20.09 -10.33 -16.20
CA ARG A 48 19.20 -11.46 -16.48
C ARG A 48 19.41 -12.60 -15.48
N ASN A 49 20.65 -12.91 -15.13
CA ASN A 49 20.98 -13.94 -14.15
C ASN A 49 20.49 -13.56 -12.74
N ILE A 50 20.68 -12.30 -12.33
CA ILE A 50 20.16 -11.78 -11.05
C ILE A 50 18.63 -11.89 -11.01
N PHE A 51 17.95 -11.40 -12.04
CA PHE A 51 16.49 -11.47 -12.15
C PHE A 51 15.99 -12.92 -12.11
N SER A 52 16.63 -13.81 -12.86
CA SER A 52 16.28 -15.23 -12.92
C SER A 52 16.36 -15.89 -11.54
N LYS A 53 17.42 -15.62 -10.78
CA LYS A 53 17.59 -16.13 -9.41
C LYS A 53 16.48 -15.63 -8.48
N LEU A 54 16.15 -14.33 -8.52
CA LEU A 54 15.08 -13.75 -7.70
C LEU A 54 13.71 -14.32 -8.07
N ASN A 55 13.46 -14.52 -9.37
CA ASN A 55 12.22 -15.07 -9.87
C ASN A 55 12.05 -16.55 -9.50
N LEU A 56 13.12 -17.36 -9.59
CA LEU A 56 13.11 -18.75 -9.15
C LEU A 56 12.80 -18.86 -7.65
N GLU A 57 13.37 -17.97 -6.83
CA GLU A 57 13.04 -17.92 -5.41
C GLU A 57 11.57 -17.53 -5.17
N TYR A 58 11.04 -16.57 -5.94
CA TYR A 58 9.62 -16.21 -5.90
C TYR A 58 8.71 -17.38 -6.26
N ILE A 59 9.06 -18.13 -7.31
CA ILE A 59 8.36 -19.35 -7.72
C ILE A 59 8.40 -20.39 -6.60
N ASN A 60 9.56 -20.66 -6.01
CA ASN A 60 9.70 -21.64 -4.91
C ASN A 60 8.84 -21.28 -3.69
N ARG A 61 8.78 -19.99 -3.32
CA ARG A 61 7.92 -19.50 -2.23
C ARG A 61 6.43 -19.65 -2.58
N ASN A 62 6.04 -19.39 -3.83
CA ASN A 62 4.66 -19.60 -4.29
C ASN A 62 4.27 -21.07 -4.37
N LEU A 63 5.16 -21.96 -4.81
CA LEU A 63 4.92 -23.41 -4.79
C LEU A 63 4.74 -23.89 -3.34
N SER A 64 5.54 -23.40 -2.40
CA SER A 64 5.36 -23.70 -0.98
C SER A 64 4.02 -23.19 -0.44
N LEU A 65 3.59 -21.99 -0.84
CA LEU A 65 2.26 -21.45 -0.51
C LEU A 65 1.14 -22.29 -1.12
N ALA A 66 1.28 -22.68 -2.40
CA ALA A 66 0.30 -23.47 -3.14
C ALA A 66 0.08 -24.85 -2.50
N ARG A 67 1.15 -25.52 -2.03
CA ARG A 67 1.04 -26.80 -1.29
C ARG A 67 0.23 -26.68 0.00
N VAL A 68 0.38 -25.58 0.74
CA VAL A 68 -0.43 -25.37 1.97
C VAL A 68 -1.88 -25.06 1.59
N ARG A 69 -2.07 -24.21 0.57
CA ARG A 69 -3.39 -23.84 0.08
C ARG A 69 -4.17 -25.05 -0.48
N SER A 70 -3.50 -25.96 -1.17
CA SER A 70 -4.13 -27.15 -1.77
C SER A 70 -4.67 -28.12 -0.71
N VAL A 71 -4.10 -28.13 0.50
CA VAL A 71 -4.61 -28.94 1.62
C VAL A 71 -5.64 -28.18 2.47
N PHE A 72 -5.53 -26.85 2.54
CA PHE A 72 -6.40 -26.02 3.36
C PHE A 72 -7.88 -26.13 2.96
N TRP A 73 -8.21 -25.96 1.67
CA TRP A 73 -9.61 -26.04 1.22
C TRP A 73 -10.21 -27.43 1.47
N PRO A 74 -9.60 -28.53 1.00
CA PRO A 74 -10.10 -29.88 1.30
C PRO A 74 -10.28 -30.14 2.79
N SER A 75 -9.40 -29.62 3.66
CA SER A 75 -9.56 -29.76 5.11
C SER A 75 -10.81 -29.07 5.66
N MET A 76 -11.23 -27.93 5.09
CA MET A 76 -12.48 -27.27 5.47
C MET A 76 -13.70 -28.09 5.09
N ILE A 77 -13.71 -28.63 3.86
CA ILE A 77 -14.79 -29.50 3.38
C ILE A 77 -14.87 -30.75 4.24
N PHE A 78 -13.72 -31.34 4.57
CA PHE A 78 -13.64 -32.53 5.40
C PHE A 78 -14.20 -32.29 6.81
N VAL A 79 -13.84 -31.17 7.46
CA VAL A 79 -14.40 -30.79 8.76
C VAL A 79 -15.91 -30.55 8.66
N GLY A 80 -16.38 -29.91 7.59
CA GLY A 80 -17.81 -29.74 7.32
C GLY A 80 -18.52 -31.08 7.14
N GLY A 81 -17.93 -32.02 6.41
CA GLY A 81 -18.44 -33.36 6.20
C GLY A 81 -18.53 -34.17 7.50
N ILE A 82 -17.54 -34.05 8.39
CA ILE A 82 -17.63 -34.63 9.75
C ILE A 82 -18.82 -34.02 10.51
N GLY A 83 -19.03 -32.71 10.41
CA GLY A 83 -20.19 -32.04 10.99
C GLY A 83 -21.51 -32.64 10.48
N THR A 84 -21.63 -32.84 9.17
CA THR A 84 -22.79 -33.49 8.56
C THR A 84 -22.99 -34.92 9.06
N LEU A 85 -21.92 -35.71 9.19
CA LEU A 85 -22.00 -37.07 9.73
C LEU A 85 -22.48 -37.08 11.19
N VAL A 86 -22.01 -36.14 12.01
CA VAL A 86 -22.48 -36.00 13.40
C VAL A 86 -23.97 -35.66 13.43
N VAL A 87 -24.42 -34.73 12.59
CA VAL A 87 -25.85 -34.38 12.47
C VAL A 87 -26.67 -35.60 12.04
N LEU A 88 -26.22 -36.36 11.04
CA LEU A 88 -26.90 -37.58 10.60
C LEU A 88 -26.97 -38.66 11.69
N LEU A 89 -25.86 -38.92 12.39
CA LEU A 89 -25.79 -39.96 13.41
C LEU A 89 -26.65 -39.63 14.64
N VAL A 90 -26.51 -38.41 15.18
CA VAL A 90 -27.24 -37.99 16.37
C VAL A 90 -28.70 -37.70 16.03
N GLY A 91 -28.94 -36.90 15.00
CA GLY A 91 -30.29 -36.54 14.56
C GLY A 91 -31.08 -37.74 14.07
N GLY A 92 -30.45 -38.65 13.31
CA GLY A 92 -31.10 -39.88 12.86
C GLY A 92 -31.54 -40.78 14.02
N ARG A 93 -30.70 -40.93 15.06
CA ARG A 93 -31.08 -41.68 16.26
C ARG A 93 -32.26 -41.04 17.01
N LEU A 94 -32.30 -39.71 17.09
CA LEU A 94 -33.42 -38.97 17.71
C LEU A 94 -34.72 -39.13 16.92
N VAL A 95 -34.64 -39.20 15.60
CA VAL A 95 -35.80 -39.49 14.74
C VAL A 95 -36.31 -40.92 14.94
N ILE A 96 -35.41 -41.90 14.97
CA ILE A 96 -35.78 -43.31 15.23
C ILE A 96 -36.41 -43.48 16.61
N ALA A 97 -35.92 -42.75 17.62
CA ALA A 97 -36.46 -42.76 18.98
C ALA A 97 -37.80 -42.00 19.12
N GLY A 98 -38.32 -41.40 18.04
CA GLY A 98 -39.58 -40.64 18.05
C GLY A 98 -39.49 -39.27 18.75
N THR A 99 -38.32 -38.88 19.25
CA THR A 99 -38.10 -37.59 19.93
C THR A 99 -38.07 -36.40 18.99
N LEU A 100 -37.78 -36.63 17.70
CA LEU A 100 -37.66 -35.59 16.68
C LEU A 100 -38.37 -36.05 15.41
N THR A 101 -39.18 -35.21 14.78
CA THR A 101 -39.86 -35.59 13.54
C THR A 101 -38.89 -35.53 12.35
N LEU A 102 -39.16 -36.29 11.29
CA LEU A 102 -38.35 -36.21 10.06
C LEU A 102 -38.31 -34.78 9.49
N GLY A 103 -39.42 -34.05 9.55
CA GLY A 103 -39.49 -32.65 9.14
C GLY A 103 -38.58 -31.75 9.96
N GLN A 104 -38.59 -31.89 11.29
CA GLN A 104 -37.69 -31.14 12.18
C GLN A 104 -36.21 -31.44 11.90
N PHE A 105 -35.86 -32.69 11.58
CA PHE A 105 -34.50 -33.08 11.24
C PHE A 105 -34.01 -32.42 9.95
N VAL A 106 -34.83 -32.45 8.90
CA VAL A 106 -34.53 -31.81 7.61
C VAL A 106 -34.39 -30.30 7.79
N GLN A 107 -35.31 -29.69 8.55
CA GLN A 107 -35.29 -28.25 8.85
C GLN A 107 -34.02 -27.84 9.60
N PHE A 108 -33.63 -28.58 10.65
CA PHE A 108 -32.40 -28.33 11.40
C PHE A 108 -31.16 -28.45 10.51
N SER A 109 -31.10 -29.49 9.67
CA SER A 109 -29.98 -29.71 8.73
C SER A 109 -29.86 -28.55 7.73
N ALA A 110 -31.00 -28.05 7.22
CA ALA A 110 -31.03 -26.88 6.35
C ALA A 110 -30.51 -25.61 7.06
N TYR A 111 -30.83 -25.42 8.34
CA TYR A 111 -30.32 -24.30 9.13
C TYR A 111 -28.81 -24.36 9.38
N ILE A 112 -28.25 -25.54 9.65
CA ILE A 112 -26.79 -25.71 9.76
C ILE A 112 -26.10 -25.42 8.42
N GLY A 113 -26.67 -25.90 7.30
CA GLY A 113 -26.16 -25.61 5.97
C GLY A 113 -26.16 -24.11 5.67
N SER A 114 -27.28 -23.42 5.95
CA SER A 114 -27.43 -22.00 5.66
C SER A 114 -26.56 -21.09 6.54
N ILE A 115 -26.28 -21.46 7.80
CA ILE A 115 -25.44 -20.66 8.71
C ILE A 115 -23.93 -20.83 8.48
N THR A 116 -23.52 -21.95 7.85
CA THR A 116 -22.10 -22.27 7.65
C THR A 116 -21.39 -21.21 6.79
N TRP A 117 -21.97 -20.81 5.66
CA TRP A 117 -21.34 -19.82 4.78
C TRP A 117 -21.29 -18.41 5.40
N PRO A 118 -22.37 -17.86 5.99
CA PRO A 118 -22.32 -16.61 6.76
C PRO A 118 -21.24 -16.60 7.85
N LEU A 119 -21.07 -17.70 8.59
CA LEU A 119 -20.06 -17.79 9.63
C LEU A 119 -18.63 -17.71 9.07
N ILE A 120 -18.38 -18.37 7.93
CA ILE A 120 -17.10 -18.30 7.22
C ILE A 120 -16.88 -16.90 6.62
N SER A 121 -17.91 -16.33 5.98
CA SER A 121 -17.81 -15.05 5.27
C SER A 121 -17.59 -13.88 6.23
N LEU A 122 -18.11 -13.94 7.47
CA LEU A 122 -17.82 -12.94 8.51
C LEU A 122 -16.32 -12.71 8.72
N GLY A 123 -15.51 -13.77 8.74
CA GLY A 123 -14.05 -13.64 8.85
C GLY A 123 -13.41 -12.90 7.66
N TRP A 124 -13.91 -13.14 6.45
CA TRP A 124 -13.48 -12.44 5.24
C TRP A 124 -13.94 -10.97 5.24
N VAL A 125 -15.19 -10.71 5.64
CA VAL A 125 -15.74 -9.35 5.75
C VAL A 125 -14.96 -8.53 6.77
N ILE A 126 -14.65 -9.07 7.95
CA ILE A 126 -13.82 -8.40 8.95
C ILE A 126 -12.47 -8.00 8.36
N ASN A 127 -11.80 -8.93 7.67
CA ASN A 127 -10.52 -8.67 6.99
C ASN A 127 -10.65 -7.58 5.90
N LEU A 128 -11.75 -7.59 5.14
CA LEU A 128 -12.03 -6.60 4.11
C LEU A 128 -12.22 -5.20 4.72
N VAL A 129 -13.02 -5.10 5.78
CA VAL A 129 -13.28 -3.85 6.51
C VAL A 129 -12.00 -3.31 7.15
N GLN A 130 -11.17 -4.17 7.75
CA GLN A 130 -9.87 -3.77 8.32
C GLN A 130 -8.94 -3.15 7.26
N ARG A 131 -8.78 -3.81 6.10
CA ARG A 131 -7.99 -3.26 4.99
C ARG A 131 -8.60 -1.97 4.45
N GLY A 132 -9.91 -1.94 4.27
CA GLY A 132 -10.64 -0.75 3.82
C GLY A 132 -10.44 0.45 4.75
N SER A 133 -10.43 0.22 6.07
CA SER A 133 -10.22 1.26 7.08
C SER A 133 -8.83 1.89 6.99
N VAL A 134 -7.79 1.10 6.71
CA VAL A 134 -6.42 1.61 6.50
C VAL A 134 -6.35 2.46 5.23
N SER A 135 -6.95 2.00 4.13
CA SER A 135 -7.02 2.78 2.88
C SER A 135 -7.81 4.08 3.07
N MET A 136 -8.95 4.02 3.76
CA MET A 136 -9.77 5.19 4.06
C MET A 136 -9.02 6.21 4.93
N LYS A 137 -8.22 5.76 5.90
CA LYS A 137 -7.35 6.65 6.69
C LYS A 137 -6.39 7.44 5.80
N ARG A 138 -5.77 6.80 4.80
CA ARG A 138 -4.88 7.49 3.84
C ARG A 138 -5.62 8.53 3.00
N ILE A 139 -6.82 8.19 2.51
CA ILE A 139 -7.67 9.14 1.76
C ILE A 139 -8.07 10.34 2.63
N ASN A 140 -8.52 10.08 3.86
CA ASN A 140 -8.88 11.14 4.81
C ASN A 140 -7.69 12.04 5.15
N ASN A 141 -6.47 11.52 5.17
CA ASN A 141 -5.29 12.36 5.36
C ASN A 141 -5.10 13.33 4.18
N ILE A 142 -5.32 12.88 2.94
CA ILE A 142 -5.25 13.75 1.75
C ILE A 142 -6.27 14.90 1.85
N PHE A 143 -7.52 14.59 2.24
CA PHE A 143 -8.54 15.62 2.42
C PHE A 143 -8.26 16.62 3.56
N LYS A 144 -7.40 16.25 4.52
CA LYS A 144 -6.98 17.14 5.61
C LYS A 144 -5.82 18.07 5.22
N ILE A 145 -5.13 17.81 4.12
CA ILE A 145 -4.02 18.66 3.66
C ILE A 145 -4.59 20.03 3.25
N LYS A 146 -4.06 21.09 3.84
CA LYS A 146 -4.39 22.47 3.45
C LYS A 146 -3.33 22.97 2.46
N PRO A 147 -3.72 23.68 1.38
CA PRO A 147 -2.78 24.30 0.47
C PRO A 147 -2.01 25.40 1.19
N GLY A 148 -0.67 25.38 1.09
CA GLY A 148 0.19 26.42 1.68
C GLY A 148 0.10 27.77 0.96
N ILE A 149 -0.45 27.80 -0.26
CA ILE A 149 -0.67 29.00 -1.06
C ILE A 149 -2.15 29.03 -1.44
N THR A 150 -2.85 30.10 -1.05
CA THR A 150 -4.28 30.32 -1.36
C THR A 150 -4.46 31.68 -2.00
N SER A 151 -5.38 31.77 -2.96
CA SER A 151 -5.81 33.07 -3.49
C SER A 151 -6.43 33.93 -2.38
N PRO A 152 -6.14 35.23 -2.32
CA PRO A 152 -6.76 36.14 -1.36
C PRO A 152 -8.27 36.24 -1.60
N LYS A 153 -9.05 36.44 -0.53
CA LYS A 153 -10.53 36.57 -0.61
C LYS A 153 -10.99 37.71 -1.53
N ARG A 154 -10.17 38.75 -1.66
CA ARG A 154 -10.37 39.87 -2.58
C ARG A 154 -9.08 40.02 -3.41
N PRO A 155 -9.00 39.39 -4.58
CA PRO A 155 -7.85 39.56 -5.45
C PRO A 155 -7.78 41.00 -5.94
N THR A 156 -6.59 41.58 -5.92
CA THR A 156 -6.34 42.85 -6.61
C THR A 156 -6.51 42.64 -8.11
N PRO A 157 -7.28 43.50 -8.81
CA PRO A 157 -7.40 43.45 -10.26
C PRO A 157 -6.01 43.51 -10.90
N SER A 158 -5.78 42.70 -11.94
CA SER A 158 -4.50 42.77 -12.65
C SER A 158 -4.38 44.13 -13.33
N LYS A 159 -3.31 44.87 -12.97
CA LYS A 159 -2.88 46.04 -13.73
C LYS A 159 -2.13 45.56 -14.97
N PRO A 160 -2.02 46.39 -16.04
CA PRO A 160 -1.12 46.10 -17.15
C PRO A 160 0.27 45.78 -16.63
N PHE A 161 0.73 44.56 -16.89
CA PHE A 161 2.00 44.05 -16.38
C PHE A 161 3.15 44.68 -17.16
N LYS A 162 3.93 45.54 -16.50
CA LYS A 162 5.10 46.20 -17.13
C LYS A 162 6.32 45.29 -17.22
N GLY A 163 6.44 44.28 -16.36
CA GLY A 163 7.60 43.37 -16.33
C GLY A 163 8.71 43.75 -15.36
N ASP A 164 8.48 44.72 -14.47
CA ASP A 164 9.43 45.03 -13.38
C ASP A 164 9.38 43.93 -12.30
N ILE A 165 10.54 43.42 -11.89
CA ILE A 165 10.70 42.40 -10.86
C ILE A 165 11.66 42.91 -9.79
N SER A 166 11.28 42.82 -8.52
CA SER A 166 12.12 43.22 -7.39
C SER A 166 12.11 42.15 -6.29
N PHE A 167 13.29 41.87 -5.78
CA PHE A 167 13.53 41.04 -4.60
C PHE A 167 14.11 41.95 -3.52
N SER A 168 13.53 41.93 -2.32
CA SER A 168 13.97 42.75 -1.20
C SER A 168 13.97 41.93 0.08
N GLY A 169 15.16 41.63 0.59
CA GLY A 169 15.38 40.86 1.81
C GLY A 169 14.77 39.47 1.77
N ILE A 170 14.87 38.77 0.63
CA ILE A 170 14.21 37.47 0.46
C ILE A 170 15.01 36.36 1.15
N TYR A 171 14.36 35.70 2.10
CA TYR A 171 14.81 34.45 2.70
C TYR A 171 13.86 33.32 2.26
N PHE A 172 14.40 32.22 1.75
CA PHE A 172 13.61 31.09 1.29
C PHE A 172 14.19 29.77 1.78
N ARG A 173 13.32 28.87 2.20
CA ARG A 173 13.63 27.48 2.51
C ARG A 173 12.46 26.60 2.13
N HIS A 174 12.73 25.35 1.74
CA HIS A 174 11.68 24.36 1.57
C HIS A 174 11.11 24.00 2.95
N GLY A 175 9.94 24.56 3.27
CA GLY A 175 9.21 24.29 4.49
C GLY A 175 7.78 23.90 4.19
N LEU A 176 7.34 22.77 4.74
CA LEU A 176 5.92 22.43 4.80
C LEU A 176 5.31 23.08 6.05
N GLU A 177 4.05 23.53 5.96
CA GLU A 177 3.30 23.98 7.12
C GLU A 177 3.34 22.90 8.24
N LYS A 178 3.51 23.30 9.50
CA LYS A 178 3.77 22.38 10.63
C LYS A 178 2.77 21.21 10.71
N ASN A 179 1.48 21.51 10.48
CA ASN A 179 0.41 20.49 10.47
C ASN A 179 0.54 19.53 9.29
N THR A 180 0.84 20.03 8.10
CA THR A 180 1.07 19.22 6.89
C THR A 180 2.33 18.38 7.03
N LYS A 181 3.41 18.92 7.60
CA LYS A 181 4.66 18.21 7.92
C LYS A 181 4.39 17.03 8.87
N ASN A 182 3.64 17.25 9.95
CA ASN A 182 3.29 16.19 10.90
C ASN A 182 2.42 15.10 10.26
N LEU A 183 1.39 15.49 9.50
CA LEU A 183 0.53 14.54 8.78
C LEU A 183 1.32 13.67 7.78
N ILE A 184 2.28 14.28 7.05
CA ILE A 184 3.14 13.55 6.12
C ILE A 184 4.06 12.58 6.88
N MET A 185 4.74 13.06 7.93
CA MET A 185 5.69 12.24 8.70
C MET A 185 5.03 11.08 9.45
N GLU A 186 3.80 11.23 9.94
CA GLU A 186 3.07 10.17 10.63
C GLU A 186 2.57 9.07 9.69
N ASN A 187 2.28 9.40 8.42
CA ASN A 187 1.54 8.52 7.53
C ASN A 187 2.35 8.03 6.30
N PHE A 188 3.49 8.65 6.01
CA PHE A 188 4.38 8.31 4.90
C PHE A 188 5.81 8.11 5.41
N LYS A 189 6.12 6.89 5.89
CA LYS A 189 7.43 6.53 6.46
C LYS A 189 8.60 6.77 5.48
N ASP A 190 8.36 6.59 4.18
CA ASP A 190 9.39 6.75 3.14
C ASP A 190 9.75 8.21 2.85
N PHE A 191 9.00 9.20 3.35
CA PHE A 191 9.25 10.61 3.05
C PHE A 191 10.50 11.15 3.77
N LYS A 192 10.88 10.56 4.91
CA LYS A 192 12.06 10.98 5.70
C LYS A 192 13.37 10.83 4.94
N ASP A 193 13.46 9.85 4.05
CA ASP A 193 14.69 9.48 3.33
C ASP A 193 14.68 9.96 1.87
N THR A 194 13.69 10.77 1.49
CA THR A 194 13.64 11.39 0.15
C THR A 194 14.44 12.70 0.11
N PRO A 195 15.08 13.05 -1.02
CA PRO A 195 15.72 14.35 -1.21
C PRO A 195 14.77 15.55 -1.02
N ALA A 196 13.45 15.30 -1.10
CA ALA A 196 12.38 16.27 -0.84
C ALA A 196 12.08 16.48 0.66
N ALA A 197 12.78 15.76 1.56
CA ALA A 197 12.69 16.01 2.99
C ALA A 197 13.18 17.44 3.28
N PRO A 198 12.38 18.28 3.94
CA PRO A 198 12.75 19.67 4.18
C PRO A 198 13.99 19.73 5.07
N LYS A 199 15.11 20.17 4.51
CA LYS A 199 16.31 20.55 5.27
C LYS A 199 16.03 21.88 5.97
N ASP A 200 16.45 22.01 7.23
CA ASP A 200 16.25 23.24 8.00
C ASP A 200 17.21 24.38 7.59
N SER A 201 18.07 24.17 6.60
CA SER A 201 18.96 25.19 6.03
C SER A 201 18.21 26.12 5.08
N TRP A 202 18.54 27.41 5.11
CA TRP A 202 18.08 28.36 4.11
C TRP A 202 18.67 28.04 2.73
N ILE A 203 17.87 28.27 1.69
CA ILE A 203 18.24 28.10 0.27
C ILE A 203 18.59 29.46 -0.32
N LEU A 204 17.79 30.47 0.01
CA LEU A 204 18.08 31.87 -0.27
C LEU A 204 18.17 32.60 1.06
N GLU A 205 19.21 33.41 1.20
CA GLU A 205 19.46 34.27 2.36
C GLU A 205 19.70 35.69 1.86
N ASP A 206 18.91 36.64 2.36
CA ASP A 206 19.04 38.08 2.10
C ASP A 206 19.20 38.48 0.62
N ILE A 207 18.38 37.91 -0.27
CA ILE A 207 18.47 38.21 -1.70
C ILE A 207 17.78 39.55 -2.02
N ASN A 208 18.55 40.47 -2.61
CA ASN A 208 18.14 41.81 -2.98
C ASN A 208 18.57 42.12 -4.43
N PHE A 209 17.62 42.34 -5.35
CA PHE A 209 17.93 42.82 -6.70
C PHE A 209 16.67 43.35 -7.42
N ASP A 210 16.90 44.19 -8.43
CA ASP A 210 15.85 44.77 -9.27
C ASP A 210 16.12 44.48 -10.75
N ILE A 211 15.09 44.07 -11.47
CA ILE A 211 15.10 43.86 -12.93
C ILE A 211 14.03 44.76 -13.53
N LYS A 212 14.43 45.67 -14.40
CA LYS A 212 13.50 46.56 -15.09
C LYS A 212 12.88 45.90 -16.31
N ALA A 213 11.68 46.34 -16.66
CA ALA A 213 11.00 45.96 -17.90
C ALA A 213 11.94 46.04 -19.11
N GLY A 214 12.05 44.93 -19.86
CA GLY A 214 12.90 44.84 -21.06
C GLY A 214 14.37 44.50 -20.81
N MET A 215 14.84 44.44 -19.55
CA MET A 215 16.20 43.97 -19.24
C MET A 215 16.35 42.47 -19.45
N LYS A 216 17.51 42.04 -19.95
CA LYS A 216 17.92 40.64 -20.03
C LYS A 216 18.95 40.39 -18.93
N VAL A 217 18.69 39.40 -18.07
CA VAL A 217 19.55 39.07 -16.93
C VAL A 217 19.91 37.59 -17.00
N GLY A 218 21.19 37.27 -16.73
CA GLY A 218 21.67 35.91 -16.56
C GLY A 218 21.88 35.60 -15.08
N ILE A 219 21.17 34.61 -14.54
CA ILE A 219 21.40 34.11 -13.17
C ILE A 219 22.39 32.95 -13.27
N VAL A 220 23.59 33.14 -12.72
CA VAL A 220 24.68 32.16 -12.76
C VAL A 220 25.06 31.69 -11.36
N GLY A 221 25.46 30.43 -11.24
CA GLY A 221 25.88 29.85 -9.97
C GLY A 221 26.00 28.34 -10.02
N PHE A 222 26.77 27.77 -9.08
CA PHE A 222 26.95 26.33 -8.94
C PHE A 222 25.62 25.59 -8.71
N THR A 223 25.59 24.28 -8.94
CA THR A 223 24.42 23.45 -8.58
C THR A 223 24.16 23.53 -7.08
N GLY A 224 22.89 23.74 -6.68
CA GLY A 224 22.50 23.92 -5.28
C GLY A 224 22.55 25.36 -4.75
N SER A 225 22.94 26.35 -5.57
CA SER A 225 22.97 27.77 -5.19
C SER A 225 21.60 28.48 -5.06
N GLY A 226 20.49 27.74 -5.19
CA GLY A 226 19.14 28.33 -5.09
C GLY A 226 18.63 29.05 -6.35
N LYS A 227 19.33 28.89 -7.49
CA LYS A 227 18.94 29.50 -8.78
C LYS A 227 17.67 28.92 -9.44
N SER A 228 17.10 27.82 -8.94
CA SER A 228 15.89 27.15 -9.45
C SER A 228 15.00 26.67 -8.32
#